data_AF-A0A150QZA6-F1
#
_entry.id   AF-A0A150QZA6-F1
#
_cell.length_a   1.000
_cell.length_b   1.000
_cell.length_c   1.000
_cell.angle_alpha   90.00
_cell.angle_beta   90.00
_cell.angle_gamma   90.00
#
_symmetry.space_group_name_H-M   'P 1'
#
loop_
_entity.id
_entity.type
_entity.pdbx_description
1 polymer ?
#
loop_
_entity_poly.entity_id
_entity_poly.type
_entity_poly.pdbx_seq_one_letter_code
_entity_poly.pdbx_strand_id
1 'polypeptide(L)'
;MAVRSRRRCRGGAARAGALLFAVLSCACRPEQGAPYQCDCTFVTDFDDDARLDVEICAPSEARAEGVGRGCAQTHAPGPVSGCSCRSIPGRGPCELRACRATPAEP
;
A
#
# COMPACT_ATOMS: atom_id res chain seq x y z
N MET A 1 21.09 -20.23 -13.84
CA MET A 1 21.56 -19.03 -14.57
C MET A 1 22.44 -18.21 -13.65
N ALA A 2 23.70 -18.04 -14.01
CA ALA A 2 24.71 -17.39 -13.21
C ALA A 2 24.96 -15.97 -13.76
N VAL A 3 24.95 -14.96 -12.87
CA VAL A 3 25.66 -13.71 -13.10
C VAL A 3 26.47 -13.41 -11.85
N ARG A 4 27.74 -13.84 -11.88
CA ARG A 4 28.80 -13.31 -11.04
C ARG A 4 29.09 -11.88 -11.52
N SER A 5 28.96 -10.89 -10.65
CA SER A 5 29.66 -9.62 -10.82
C SER A 5 30.21 -9.18 -9.48
N ARG A 6 31.40 -9.71 -9.16
CA ARG A 6 32.27 -9.12 -8.15
C ARG A 6 32.87 -7.86 -8.78
N ARG A 7 32.49 -6.68 -8.32
CA ARG A 7 33.34 -5.49 -8.42
C ARG A 7 33.66 -5.02 -7.01
N ARG A 8 34.80 -5.52 -6.52
CA ARG A 8 35.53 -4.92 -5.40
C ARG A 8 35.99 -3.54 -5.87
N CYS A 9 35.47 -2.47 -5.27
CA CYS A 9 36.11 -1.17 -5.39
C CYS A 9 37.01 -0.98 -4.17
N ARG A 10 38.28 -1.39 -4.30
CA ARG A 10 39.33 -1.06 -3.34
C ARG A 10 40.50 -0.49 -4.15
N GLY A 11 40.89 0.75 -3.83
CA GLY A 11 42.16 1.36 -4.24
C GLY A 11 42.02 2.48 -5.27
N GLY A 12 42.37 3.71 -4.87
CA GLY A 12 42.58 4.82 -5.79
C GLY A 12 42.23 6.19 -5.21
N ALA A 13 42.85 6.58 -4.10
CA ALA A 13 42.90 7.98 -3.70
C ALA A 13 43.73 8.76 -4.72
N ALA A 14 43.18 9.83 -5.31
CA ALA A 14 43.91 11.06 -5.66
C ALA A 14 42.99 12.05 -6.37
N ARG A 15 43.11 13.32 -5.97
CA ARG A 15 42.60 14.57 -6.61
C ARG A 15 41.14 14.88 -6.24
N ALA A 16 40.91 15.54 -5.11
CA ALA A 16 41.03 16.99 -4.91
C ALA A 16 40.04 17.79 -5.77
N GLY A 17 39.08 18.43 -5.10
CA GLY A 17 38.27 19.52 -5.65
C GLY A 17 36.95 19.09 -6.30
N ALA A 18 35.88 19.72 -5.82
CA ALA A 18 34.50 19.67 -6.30
C ALA A 18 33.65 18.45 -5.89
N LEU A 19 32.38 18.75 -5.54
CA LEU A 19 31.24 17.85 -5.35
C LEU A 19 30.95 17.38 -3.90
N LEU A 20 30.70 18.33 -2.99
CA LEU A 20 30.09 18.09 -1.67
C LEU A 20 28.54 18.14 -1.69
N PHE A 21 27.92 17.64 -2.77
CA PHE A 21 26.45 17.59 -2.91
C PHE A 21 25.92 16.23 -3.41
N ALA A 22 26.65 15.13 -3.13
CA ALA A 22 26.29 13.79 -3.62
C ALA A 22 25.99 12.78 -2.50
N VAL A 23 25.36 13.20 -1.40
CA VAL A 23 25.06 12.30 -0.27
C VAL A 23 23.64 12.50 0.23
N LEU A 24 22.61 12.31 -0.61
CA LEU A 24 21.23 12.08 -0.13
C LEU A 24 20.32 11.51 -1.23
N SER A 25 20.83 10.63 -2.08
CA SER A 25 19.98 9.73 -2.88
C SER A 25 19.55 8.55 -2.01
N CYS A 26 18.83 8.85 -0.92
CA CYS A 26 18.17 7.82 -0.14
C CYS A 26 17.09 7.22 -1.04
N ALA A 27 17.37 6.06 -1.62
CA ALA A 27 16.43 5.34 -2.45
C ALA A 27 15.24 4.94 -1.56
N CYS A 28 14.19 5.76 -1.55
CA CYS A 28 12.89 5.41 -1.01
C CYS A 28 12.39 4.20 -1.80
N ARG A 29 12.68 2.99 -1.30
CA ARG A 29 11.98 1.80 -1.77
C ARG A 29 10.52 1.98 -1.40
N PRO A 30 9.57 1.75 -2.33
CA PRO A 30 8.17 1.75 -1.98
C PRO A 30 7.99 0.75 -0.84
N GLU A 31 7.43 1.24 0.27
CA GLU A 31 7.08 0.38 1.38
C GLU A 31 6.08 -0.66 0.86
N GLN A 32 6.35 -1.93 1.16
CA GLN A 32 5.53 -3.05 0.70
C GLN A 32 4.59 -3.49 1.82
N GLY A 33 3.38 -3.90 1.46
CA GLY A 33 2.39 -4.48 2.36
C GLY A 33 1.85 -5.81 1.88
N ALA A 34 0.87 -6.31 2.61
CA ALA A 34 0.06 -7.44 2.21
C ALA A 34 -1.30 -6.96 1.68
N PRO A 35 -1.88 -7.65 0.70
CA PRO A 35 -3.20 -7.31 0.17
C PRO A 35 -4.30 -7.81 1.11
N TYR A 36 -5.28 -6.94 1.35
CA TYR A 36 -6.48 -7.23 2.13
C TYR A 36 -7.72 -6.89 1.29
N GLN A 37 -8.74 -7.72 1.44
CA GLN A 37 -10.09 -7.43 0.98
C GLN A 37 -10.88 -6.96 2.19
N CYS A 38 -11.45 -5.76 2.11
CA CYS A 38 -12.28 -5.20 3.14
C CYS A 38 -13.70 -5.00 2.63
N ASP A 39 -14.65 -5.32 3.48
CA ASP A 39 -16.06 -5.04 3.30
C ASP A 39 -16.42 -3.86 4.21
N CYS A 40 -16.93 -2.78 3.62
CA CYS A 40 -17.24 -1.55 4.32
C CYS A 40 -18.71 -1.19 4.18
N THR A 41 -19.36 -0.84 5.28
CA THR A 41 -20.74 -0.34 5.29
C THR A 41 -20.75 1.19 5.30
N PHE A 42 -21.68 1.79 4.57
CA PHE A 42 -21.89 3.24 4.58
C PHE A 42 -23.36 3.56 4.75
N VAL A 43 -23.64 4.68 5.41
CA VAL A 43 -25.01 5.10 5.67
C VAL A 43 -25.53 5.85 4.45
N THR A 44 -26.67 5.41 3.92
CA THR A 44 -27.44 6.15 2.94
C THR A 44 -28.82 6.46 3.49
N ASP A 45 -29.48 7.47 2.91
CA ASP A 45 -30.85 7.84 3.22
C ASP A 45 -31.89 6.83 2.71
N PHE A 46 -31.49 5.90 1.83
CA PHE A 46 -32.37 4.90 1.23
C PHE A 46 -32.15 3.48 1.77
N ASP A 47 -30.95 3.15 2.26
CA ASP A 47 -30.58 1.81 2.72
C ASP A 47 -29.62 1.85 3.92
N ASP A 48 -29.97 1.12 4.99
CA ASP A 48 -29.15 0.95 6.20
C ASP A 48 -27.98 -0.04 6.01
N ASP A 49 -27.99 -0.83 4.93
CA ASP A 49 -27.05 -1.94 4.68
C ASP A 49 -26.21 -1.77 3.40
N ALA A 50 -26.03 -0.53 2.92
CA ALA A 50 -25.25 -0.29 1.71
C ALA A 50 -23.76 -0.65 1.95
N ARG A 51 -23.22 -1.50 1.08
CA ARG A 51 -21.88 -2.10 1.21
C ARG A 51 -20.96 -1.76 0.04
N LEU A 52 -19.69 -1.63 0.34
CA LEU A 52 -18.62 -1.38 -0.61
C LEU A 52 -17.45 -2.33 -0.34
N ASP A 53 -17.09 -3.12 -1.33
CA ASP A 53 -15.90 -3.95 -1.28
C ASP A 53 -14.69 -3.12 -1.71
N VAL A 54 -13.66 -3.10 -0.87
CA VAL A 54 -12.39 -2.42 -1.16
C VAL A 54 -11.22 -3.38 -1.04
N GLU A 55 -10.38 -3.40 -2.07
CA GLU A 55 -9.09 -4.06 -2.02
C GLU A 55 -8.01 -3.02 -1.68
N ILE A 56 -7.25 -3.30 -0.61
CA ILE A 56 -6.23 -2.38 -0.09
C ILE A 56 -4.90 -3.09 0.09
N CYS A 57 -3.83 -2.31 0.13
CA CYS A 57 -2.53 -2.76 0.59
C CYS A 57 -2.17 -2.14 1.95
N ALA A 58 -1.99 -2.98 2.97
CA ALA A 58 -1.69 -2.55 4.34
C ALA A 58 -0.44 -3.28 4.91
N PRO A 59 0.31 -2.63 5.81
CA PRO A 59 1.52 -3.23 6.39
C PRO A 59 1.20 -4.34 7.41
N SER A 60 0.00 -4.35 7.96
CA SER A 60 -0.48 -5.37 8.91
C SER A 60 -2.00 -5.37 8.97
N GLU A 61 -2.57 -6.47 9.46
CA GLU A 61 -4.02 -6.64 9.66
C GLU A 61 -4.58 -5.57 10.61
N ALA A 62 -3.86 -5.27 11.70
CA ALA A 62 -4.22 -4.23 12.66
C ALA A 62 -4.33 -2.81 12.03
N ARG A 63 -3.71 -2.58 10.87
CA ARG A 63 -3.84 -1.32 10.11
C ARG A 63 -4.79 -1.42 8.93
N ALA A 64 -5.19 -2.64 8.53
CA ALA A 64 -6.01 -2.86 7.34
C ALA A 64 -7.37 -2.16 7.46
N GLU A 65 -8.06 -2.27 8.59
CA GLU A 65 -9.37 -1.62 8.76
C GLU A 65 -9.33 -0.10 8.64
N GLY A 66 -8.32 0.54 9.23
CA GLY A 66 -8.15 2.00 9.13
C GLY A 66 -7.85 2.45 7.70
N VAL A 67 -7.02 1.71 6.98
CA VAL A 67 -6.71 1.96 5.56
C VAL A 67 -7.95 1.69 4.69
N GLY A 68 -8.68 0.61 4.98
CA GLY A 68 -9.91 0.21 4.31
C GLY A 68 -11.00 1.26 4.44
N ARG A 69 -11.21 1.79 5.66
CA ARG A 69 -12.14 2.90 5.90
C ARG A 69 -11.76 4.15 5.14
N GLY A 70 -10.47 4.52 5.14
CA GLY A 70 -9.99 5.67 4.37
C GLY A 70 -10.22 5.51 2.87
N CYS A 71 -9.95 4.32 2.33
CA CYS A 71 -10.20 3.96 0.94
C CYS A 71 -11.70 3.97 0.61
N ALA A 72 -12.54 3.35 1.44
CA ALA A 72 -13.97 3.34 1.23
C ALA A 72 -14.57 4.76 1.28
N GLN A 73 -14.08 5.64 2.18
CA GLN A 73 -14.60 6.99 2.32
C GLN A 73 -14.41 7.86 1.06
N THR A 74 -13.40 7.58 0.22
CA THR A 74 -13.20 8.31 -1.04
C THR A 74 -14.13 7.86 -2.16
N HIS A 75 -14.79 6.70 -2.00
CA HIS A 75 -15.64 6.08 -3.01
C HIS A 75 -17.10 5.95 -2.58
N ALA A 76 -17.38 5.96 -1.27
CA ALA A 76 -18.73 5.86 -0.73
C ALA A 76 -19.51 7.16 -0.94
N PRO A 77 -20.82 7.09 -1.27
CA PRO A 77 -21.69 8.25 -1.40
C PRO A 77 -22.05 8.89 -0.05
N GLY A 78 -21.78 8.19 1.07
CA GLY A 78 -22.09 8.63 2.42
C GLY A 78 -20.95 8.34 3.42
N PRO A 79 -21.16 8.64 4.71
CA PRO A 79 -20.18 8.34 5.75
C PRO A 79 -20.04 6.82 5.95
N VAL A 80 -18.81 6.34 6.00
CA VAL A 80 -18.51 4.93 6.26
C VAL A 80 -18.70 4.64 7.75
N SER A 81 -19.59 3.69 8.07
CA SER A 81 -19.92 3.27 9.44
C SER A 81 -18.89 2.30 10.01
N GLY A 82 -18.53 1.27 9.23
CA GLY A 82 -17.59 0.24 9.65
C GLY A 82 -16.91 -0.45 8.46
N CYS A 83 -15.78 -1.09 8.72
CA CYS A 83 -15.09 -1.94 7.75
C CYS A 83 -14.56 -3.19 8.44
N SER A 84 -14.66 -4.34 7.78
CA SER A 84 -14.03 -5.59 8.20
C SER A 84 -13.08 -6.06 7.11
N CYS A 85 -11.83 -6.37 7.46
CA CYS A 85 -10.79 -6.73 6.51
C CYS A 85 -10.28 -8.15 6.72
N ARG A 86 -10.03 -8.85 5.61
CA ARG A 86 -9.42 -10.18 5.57
C ARG A 86 -8.23 -10.19 4.62
N SER A 87 -7.15 -10.88 5.00
CA SER A 87 -5.99 -11.04 4.12
C SER A 87 -6.35 -11.89 2.91
N ILE A 88 -5.75 -11.59 1.75
CA ILE A 88 -5.91 -12.39 0.52
C ILE A 88 -4.73 -13.37 0.42
N PRO A 89 -4.92 -14.67 0.74
CA PRO A 89 -3.83 -15.63 0.68
C PRO A 89 -3.37 -15.84 -0.77
N GLY A 90 -2.07 -16.09 -0.95
CA GLY A 90 -1.50 -16.43 -2.26
C GLY A 90 -1.20 -15.25 -3.19
N ARG A 91 -1.56 -14.01 -2.83
CA ARG A 91 -1.04 -12.82 -3.51
C ARG A 91 0.32 -12.41 -2.94
N GLY A 92 1.21 -12.00 -3.83
CA GLY A 92 2.50 -11.41 -3.47
C GLY A 92 2.36 -10.05 -2.77
N PRO A 93 3.49 -9.46 -2.33
CA PRO A 93 3.49 -8.13 -1.73
C PRO A 93 2.92 -7.09 -2.69
N CYS A 94 2.24 -6.10 -2.15
CA CYS A 94 1.67 -4.97 -2.88
C CYS A 94 2.31 -3.65 -2.43
N GLU A 95 2.12 -2.60 -3.21
CA GLU A 95 2.55 -1.24 -2.85
C GLU A 95 1.60 -0.64 -1.81
N LEU A 96 2.14 -0.16 -0.69
CA LEU A 96 1.32 0.48 0.34
C LEU A 96 0.48 1.62 -0.24
N ARG A 97 -0.75 1.77 0.28
CA ARG A 97 -1.75 2.77 -0.15
C ARG A 97 -2.40 2.53 -1.52
N ALA A 98 -2.06 1.44 -2.22
CA ALA A 98 -2.91 0.97 -3.30
C ALA A 98 -4.32 0.67 -2.75
N CYS A 99 -5.34 1.23 -3.39
CA CYS A 99 -6.74 1.16 -3.01
C CYS A 99 -7.58 1.00 -4.29
N ARG A 100 -8.49 0.05 -4.28
CA ARG A 100 -9.46 -0.16 -5.35
C ARG A 100 -10.81 -0.49 -4.75
N ALA A 101 -11.80 0.36 -5.00
CA ALA A 101 -13.18 0.09 -4.62
C ALA A 101 -13.95 -0.57 -5.78
N THR A 102 -14.76 -1.54 -5.42
CA THR A 102 -15.76 -2.18 -6.27
C THR A 102 -17.09 -2.16 -5.53
N PRO A 103 -18.21 -1.83 -6.20
CA PRO A 103 -19.53 -2.02 -5.61
C PRO A 103 -19.65 -3.47 -5.14
N ALA A 104 -20.11 -3.70 -3.91
CA ALA A 104 -20.38 -5.05 -3.45
C ALA A 104 -21.50 -5.67 -4.32
N GLU A 105 -21.35 -6.93 -4.73
CA GLU A 105 -22.42 -7.62 -5.43
C GLU A 105 -23.62 -7.84 -4.47
N PRO A 106 -24.87 -7.66 -4.95
CA PRO A 106 -26.09 -7.79 -4.15
C PRO A 106 -26.41 -9.23 -3.73
#